data_AF-A0A2D5IR46-F1
#
_entry.id   AF-A0A2D5IR46-F1
#
_cell.length_a   1.000
_cell.length_b   1.000
_cell.length_c   1.000
_cell.angle_alpha   90.00
_cell.angle_beta   90.00
_cell.angle_gamma   90.00
#
_symmetry.space_group_name_H-M   'P 1'
#
loop_
_entity.id
_entity.type
_entity.pdbx_description
1 polymer ?
#
loop_
_entity_poly.entity_id
_entity_poly.type
_entity_poly.pdbx_seq_one_letter_code
_entity_poly.pdbx_strand_id
1 'polypeptide(L)'
;MRDDVRTYPHLVLPDRDTHWFFDKGVDASGLHHVHAVISAADDWMGLDEETIGRRVVADLHWALPASRGIQPVEVRSVKEKRATFRASPGIDAMRPGPAPGGNGIPNLYLAGDWCDTGWPATMEGATRSGYAAAAAITGSGGLVADVPPGRLARWAGLR
;
A
#
# COMPACT_ATOMS: atom_id res chain seq x y z
N MET A 1 -15.02 -4.17 23.33
CA MET A 1 -13.94 -5.18 23.35
C MET A 1 -13.18 -5.01 24.67
N ARG A 2 -12.88 -6.08 25.44
CA ARG A 2 -12.16 -5.93 26.73
C ARG A 2 -10.73 -5.40 26.50
N ASP A 3 -10.21 -4.64 27.47
CA ASP A 3 -8.93 -3.90 27.40
C ASP A 3 -7.69 -4.80 27.26
N ASP A 4 -7.80 -6.09 27.54
CA ASP A 4 -6.71 -7.08 27.48
C ASP A 4 -6.30 -7.46 26.04
N VAL A 5 -7.06 -7.05 25.03
CA VAL A 5 -6.76 -7.30 23.61
C VAL A 5 -6.03 -6.12 22.93
N ARG A 6 -5.82 -5.00 23.65
CA ARG A 6 -5.21 -3.75 23.12
C ARG A 6 -3.68 -3.72 23.14
N THR A 7 -3.01 -4.86 23.32
CA THR A 7 -1.53 -4.85 23.41
C THR A 7 -0.86 -4.43 22.10
N TYR A 8 -1.55 -4.55 20.95
CA TYR A 8 -0.95 -4.32 19.65
C TYR A 8 -1.81 -3.37 18.78
N PRO A 9 -1.24 -2.28 18.23
CA PRO A 9 -1.97 -1.33 17.40
C PRO A 9 -2.36 -1.90 16.02
N HIS A 10 -1.79 -3.05 15.65
CA HIS A 10 -2.08 -3.76 14.42
C HIS A 10 -1.81 -5.26 14.58
N LEU A 11 -2.41 -6.06 13.70
CA LEU A 11 -2.13 -7.49 13.55
C LEU A 11 -1.72 -7.76 12.11
N VAL A 12 -0.78 -8.69 11.95
CA VAL A 12 -0.35 -9.22 10.64
C VAL A 12 -0.70 -10.69 10.61
N LEU A 13 -1.41 -11.13 9.59
CA LEU A 13 -1.92 -12.49 9.48
C LEU A 13 -1.35 -13.14 8.20
N PRO A 14 -0.13 -13.69 8.26
CA PRO A 14 0.38 -14.55 7.20
C PRO A 14 -0.57 -15.73 6.96
N ASP A 15 -0.69 -16.17 5.71
CA ASP A 15 -1.52 -17.31 5.29
C ASP A 15 -3.03 -17.20 5.62
N ARG A 16 -3.53 -15.97 5.82
CA ARG A 16 -4.95 -15.66 5.90
C ARG A 16 -5.36 -14.76 4.75
N ASP A 17 -6.64 -14.77 4.41
CA ASP A 17 -7.15 -13.94 3.32
C ASP A 17 -7.16 -12.46 3.72
N THR A 18 -7.38 -12.14 5.01
CA THR A 18 -7.16 -10.80 5.56
C THR A 18 -5.72 -10.66 6.04
N HIS A 19 -4.96 -9.74 5.45
CA HIS A 19 -3.52 -9.63 5.74
C HIS A 19 -3.20 -8.75 6.95
N TRP A 20 -3.94 -7.65 7.13
CA TRP A 20 -3.68 -6.69 8.19
C TRP A 20 -4.96 -6.26 8.89
N PHE A 21 -4.88 -6.12 10.21
CA PHE A 21 -5.85 -5.36 10.99
C PHE A 21 -5.16 -4.15 11.63
N PHE A 22 -5.82 -3.00 11.63
CA PHE A 22 -5.37 -1.80 12.31
C PHE A 22 -6.46 -1.31 13.26
N ASP A 23 -6.13 -1.16 14.54
CA ASP A 23 -7.00 -0.52 15.51
C ASP A 23 -7.01 1.00 15.26
N LYS A 24 -8.18 1.56 14.99
CA LYS A 24 -8.39 3.00 14.79
C LYS A 24 -8.88 3.69 16.06
N GLY A 25 -9.01 2.94 17.14
CA GLY A 25 -9.46 3.42 18.44
C GLY A 25 -10.97 3.36 18.60
N VAL A 26 -11.44 4.09 19.61
CA VAL A 26 -12.85 4.18 19.98
C VAL A 26 -13.35 5.58 19.64
N ASP A 27 -14.47 5.69 18.96
CA ASP A 27 -15.08 6.97 18.64
C ASP A 27 -15.85 7.57 19.84
N ALA A 28 -16.41 8.76 19.66
CA ALA A 28 -17.16 9.46 20.71
C ALA A 28 -18.44 8.71 21.18
N SER A 29 -18.94 7.76 20.38
CA SER A 29 -20.09 6.93 20.71
C SER A 29 -19.71 5.63 21.44
N GLY A 30 -18.42 5.38 21.64
CA GLY A 30 -17.92 4.15 22.26
C GLY A 30 -17.76 2.99 21.27
N LEU A 31 -17.91 3.23 19.96
CA LEU A 31 -17.72 2.20 18.95
C LEU A 31 -16.24 2.04 18.60
N HIS A 32 -15.81 0.80 18.50
CA HIS A 32 -14.46 0.44 18.08
C HIS A 32 -14.38 0.40 16.57
N HIS A 33 -13.37 1.04 16.00
CA HIS A 33 -13.13 1.03 14.57
C HIS A 33 -11.87 0.25 14.24
N VAL A 34 -12.00 -0.73 13.36
CA VAL A 34 -10.89 -1.57 12.89
C VAL A 34 -10.86 -1.51 11.37
N HIS A 35 -9.68 -1.21 10.80
CA HIS A 35 -9.46 -1.33 9.37
C HIS A 35 -8.85 -2.69 9.06
N ALA A 36 -9.40 -3.39 8.07
CA ALA A 36 -8.86 -4.61 7.51
C ALA A 36 -8.28 -4.33 6.11
N VAL A 37 -7.07 -4.80 5.84
CA VAL A 37 -6.41 -4.60 4.53
C VAL A 37 -6.15 -5.95 3.88
N ILE A 38 -6.61 -6.05 2.63
CA ILE A 38 -6.45 -7.21 1.77
C ILE A 38 -5.77 -6.72 0.49
N SER A 39 -4.68 -7.39 0.12
CA SER A 39 -3.88 -7.07 -1.08
C SER A 39 -4.10 -8.17 -2.12
N ALA A 40 -3.91 -7.88 -3.41
CA ALA A 40 -4.19 -8.84 -4.49
C ALA A 40 -5.59 -9.48 -4.36
N ALA A 41 -6.58 -8.63 -4.09
CA ALA A 41 -7.91 -9.03 -3.64
C ALA A 41 -8.82 -9.46 -4.81
N ASP A 42 -8.28 -10.07 -5.87
CA ASP A 42 -9.03 -10.49 -7.07
C ASP A 42 -10.25 -11.35 -6.71
N ASP A 43 -10.08 -12.32 -5.80
CA ASP A 43 -11.13 -13.21 -5.31
C ASP A 43 -12.21 -12.51 -4.46
N TRP A 44 -11.94 -11.28 -4.02
CA TRP A 44 -12.85 -10.46 -3.20
C TRP A 44 -13.66 -9.47 -4.03
N MET A 45 -13.23 -9.17 -5.27
CA MET A 45 -13.84 -8.12 -6.08
C MET A 45 -15.32 -8.37 -6.36
N GLY A 46 -15.72 -9.63 -6.54
CA GLY A 46 -17.10 -10.05 -6.81
C GLY A 46 -17.99 -10.23 -5.58
N LEU A 47 -17.43 -10.19 -4.36
CA LEU A 47 -18.20 -10.46 -3.14
C LEU A 47 -19.04 -9.25 -2.71
N ASP A 48 -20.21 -9.48 -2.13
CA ASP A 48 -20.97 -8.42 -1.46
C ASP A 48 -20.35 -8.04 -0.11
N GLU A 49 -20.76 -6.88 0.42
CA GLU A 49 -20.21 -6.33 1.67
C GLU A 49 -20.46 -7.24 2.89
N GLU A 50 -21.62 -7.91 2.92
CA GLU A 50 -21.95 -8.88 3.97
C GLU A 50 -20.98 -10.07 3.96
N THR A 51 -20.72 -10.65 2.79
CA THR A 51 -19.78 -11.76 2.65
C THR A 51 -18.36 -11.33 2.99
N ILE A 52 -17.94 -10.13 2.57
CA ILE A 52 -16.65 -9.55 2.93
C ILE A 52 -16.54 -9.43 4.45
N GLY A 53 -17.53 -8.79 5.09
CA GLY A 53 -17.57 -8.61 6.54
C GLY A 53 -17.47 -9.93 7.29
N ARG A 54 -18.23 -10.94 6.89
CA ARG A 54 -18.20 -12.27 7.49
C ARG A 54 -16.82 -12.93 7.41
N ARG A 55 -16.14 -12.85 6.26
CA ARG A 55 -14.79 -13.43 6.09
C ARG A 55 -13.75 -12.70 6.94
N VAL A 56 -13.78 -11.37 6.93
CA VAL A 56 -12.90 -10.53 7.74
C VAL A 56 -13.11 -10.79 9.24
N VAL A 57 -14.35 -10.89 9.71
CA VAL A 57 -14.67 -11.20 11.12
C VAL A 57 -14.21 -12.60 11.50
N ALA A 58 -14.31 -13.58 10.60
CA ALA A 58 -13.77 -14.92 10.85
C ALA A 58 -12.24 -14.89 11.06
N ASP A 59 -11.51 -14.12 10.26
CA ASP A 59 -10.06 -13.92 10.44
C ASP A 59 -9.74 -13.16 11.73
N LEU A 60 -10.55 -12.17 12.10
CA LEU A 60 -10.42 -11.47 13.37
C LEU A 60 -10.61 -12.40 14.57
N HIS A 61 -11.62 -13.27 14.54
CA HIS A 61 -11.87 -14.27 15.58
C HIS A 61 -10.81 -15.37 15.65
N TRP A 62 -10.14 -15.64 14.53
CA TRP A 62 -9.00 -16.54 14.49
C TRP A 62 -7.78 -15.90 15.16
N ALA A 63 -7.44 -14.66 14.77
CA ALA A 63 -6.29 -13.94 15.31
C ALA A 63 -6.48 -13.53 16.77
N LEU A 64 -7.71 -13.17 17.15
CA LEU A 64 -8.10 -12.75 18.48
C LEU A 64 -9.27 -13.62 18.98
N PRO A 65 -9.00 -14.81 19.56
CA PRO A 65 -10.05 -15.69 20.07
C PRO A 65 -11.00 -15.02 21.09
N ALA A 66 -10.50 -14.05 21.85
CA ALA A 66 -11.31 -13.26 22.79
C ALA A 66 -12.38 -12.38 22.11
N SER A 67 -12.25 -12.14 20.80
CA SER A 67 -13.26 -11.42 20.02
C SER A 67 -14.44 -12.28 19.59
N ARG A 68 -14.40 -13.61 19.77
CA ARG A 68 -15.47 -14.52 19.36
C ARG A 68 -16.80 -14.12 20.00
N GLY A 69 -17.84 -14.02 19.17
CA GLY A 69 -19.17 -13.57 19.57
C GLY A 69 -19.38 -12.06 19.45
N ILE A 70 -18.33 -11.28 19.19
CA ILE A 70 -18.45 -9.86 18.81
C ILE A 70 -18.80 -9.80 17.33
N GLN A 71 -19.84 -9.04 16.99
CA GLN A 71 -20.21 -8.76 15.60
C GLN A 71 -20.05 -7.27 15.31
N PRO A 72 -19.61 -6.89 14.10
CA PRO A 72 -19.57 -5.50 13.69
C PRO A 72 -20.99 -4.93 13.65
N VAL A 73 -21.17 -3.72 14.16
CA VAL A 73 -22.43 -2.99 14.03
C VAL A 73 -22.60 -2.39 12.63
N GLU A 74 -21.47 -2.11 11.97
CA GLU A 74 -21.37 -1.58 10.63
C GLU A 74 -20.14 -2.19 9.95
N VAL A 75 -20.28 -2.51 8.66
CA VAL A 75 -19.18 -2.93 7.80
C VAL A 75 -19.20 -2.03 6.58
N ARG A 76 -18.03 -1.51 6.19
CA ARG A 76 -17.87 -0.82 4.93
C ARG A 76 -16.69 -1.38 4.15
N SER A 77 -16.97 -1.84 2.95
CA SER A 77 -15.99 -2.30 1.98
C SER A 77 -15.62 -1.18 1.00
N VAL A 78 -14.33 -1.01 0.78
CA VAL A 78 -13.77 -0.10 -0.22
C VAL A 78 -12.89 -0.94 -1.15
N LYS A 79 -13.19 -0.93 -2.45
CA LYS A 79 -12.55 -1.78 -3.45
C LYS A 79 -11.81 -0.93 -4.47
N GLU A 80 -10.49 -0.95 -4.42
CA GLU A 80 -9.63 -0.16 -5.30
C GLU A 80 -8.88 -1.06 -6.30
N LYS A 81 -9.56 -1.45 -7.38
CA LYS A 81 -9.00 -2.37 -8.40
C LYS A 81 -7.73 -1.84 -9.08
N ARG A 82 -7.52 -0.52 -9.05
CA ARG A 82 -6.38 0.17 -9.67
C ARG A 82 -5.53 0.92 -8.64
N ALA A 83 -5.55 0.50 -7.37
CA ALA A 83 -4.75 1.12 -6.31
C ALA A 83 -3.25 1.14 -6.62
N THR A 84 -2.74 0.03 -7.16
CA THR A 84 -1.33 -0.12 -7.54
C THR A 84 -1.23 -0.87 -8.86
N PHE A 85 -0.16 -0.63 -9.63
CA PHE A 85 0.13 -1.44 -10.81
C PHE A 85 0.69 -2.81 -10.40
N ARG A 86 0.56 -3.80 -11.29
CA ARG A 86 1.11 -5.13 -11.07
C ARG A 86 2.64 -5.11 -11.21
N ALA A 87 3.35 -5.34 -10.11
CA ALA A 87 4.81 -5.46 -10.09
C ALA A 87 5.28 -6.83 -10.61
N SER A 88 5.07 -7.11 -11.90
CA SER A 88 5.58 -8.32 -12.55
C SER A 88 7.07 -8.20 -12.91
N PRO A 89 7.83 -9.31 -13.03
CA PRO A 89 9.20 -9.26 -13.53
C PRO A 89 9.30 -8.47 -14.85
N GLY A 90 10.28 -7.57 -14.94
CA GLY A 90 10.50 -6.71 -16.11
C GLY A 90 9.62 -5.44 -16.18
N ILE A 91 8.72 -5.20 -15.22
CA ILE A 91 7.85 -4.01 -15.19
C ILE A 91 8.63 -2.69 -15.21
N ASP A 92 9.81 -2.65 -14.59
CA ASP A 92 10.61 -1.42 -14.49
C ASP A 92 11.06 -0.90 -15.86
N ALA A 93 11.33 -1.80 -16.81
CA ALA A 93 11.69 -1.41 -18.18
C ALA A 93 10.52 -0.78 -18.96
N MET A 94 9.28 -0.93 -18.47
CA MET A 94 8.08 -0.35 -19.07
C MET A 94 7.64 0.95 -18.38
N ARG A 95 8.24 1.32 -17.25
CA ARG A 95 7.88 2.56 -16.56
C ARG A 95 8.44 3.75 -17.35
N PRO A 96 7.63 4.78 -17.65
CA PRO A 96 8.12 5.90 -18.42
C PRO A 96 8.95 6.86 -17.57
N GLY A 97 9.91 7.49 -18.23
CA GLY A 97 10.68 8.58 -17.64
C GLY A 97 9.86 9.88 -17.54
N PRO A 98 10.33 10.85 -16.74
CA PRO A 98 9.63 12.11 -16.50
C PRO A 98 9.62 13.06 -17.70
N ALA A 99 10.56 12.91 -18.65
CA ALA A 99 10.80 13.88 -19.71
C ALA A 99 10.14 13.49 -21.06
N PRO A 100 9.75 14.47 -21.88
CA PRO A 100 9.14 14.31 -23.21
C PRO A 100 9.83 13.32 -24.15
N GLY A 101 11.18 13.26 -24.10
CA GLY A 101 11.99 12.43 -24.99
C GLY A 101 11.77 10.92 -24.85
N GLY A 102 11.19 10.46 -23.72
CA GLY A 102 10.79 9.06 -23.55
C GLY A 102 9.36 8.75 -24.03
N ASN A 103 8.51 9.77 -24.16
CA ASN A 103 7.06 9.61 -24.32
C ASN A 103 6.52 10.09 -25.68
N GLY A 104 7.37 10.70 -26.52
CA GLY A 104 7.03 11.10 -27.89
C GLY A 104 6.20 12.39 -28.02
N ILE A 105 5.93 13.09 -26.92
CA ILE A 105 5.13 14.33 -26.89
C ILE A 105 5.96 15.47 -26.25
N PRO A 106 6.39 16.50 -27.02
CA PRO A 106 7.40 17.48 -26.60
C PRO A 106 7.12 18.26 -25.30
N ASN A 107 5.86 18.42 -24.93
CA ASN A 107 5.41 19.20 -23.78
C ASN A 107 4.69 18.37 -22.71
N LEU A 108 4.83 17.04 -22.76
CA LEU A 108 4.26 16.13 -21.77
C LEU A 108 5.33 15.66 -20.78
N TYR A 109 5.06 15.90 -19.50
CA TYR A 109 5.88 15.44 -18.38
C TYR A 109 5.04 14.54 -17.48
N LEU A 110 5.63 13.45 -17.00
CA LEU A 110 4.91 12.43 -16.23
C LEU A 110 5.42 12.38 -14.80
N ALA A 111 4.49 12.26 -13.85
CA ALA A 111 4.78 12.07 -12.45
C ALA A 111 3.82 11.05 -11.83
N GLY A 112 4.36 10.19 -10.97
CA GLY A 112 3.64 9.17 -10.22
C GLY A 112 4.57 8.06 -9.74
N ASP A 113 4.12 7.29 -8.77
CA ASP A 113 4.83 6.09 -8.26
C ASP A 113 5.04 5.00 -9.33
N TRP A 114 4.23 5.02 -10.38
CA TRP A 114 4.33 4.17 -11.57
C TRP A 114 5.36 4.64 -12.61
N CYS A 115 5.96 5.83 -12.44
CA CYS A 115 7.03 6.31 -13.32
C CYS A 115 8.38 5.65 -12.96
N ASP A 116 9.34 5.77 -13.87
CA ASP A 116 10.70 5.27 -13.68
C ASP A 116 11.44 6.14 -12.66
N THR A 117 11.38 5.71 -11.39
CA THR A 117 12.03 6.38 -10.26
C THR A 117 13.17 5.57 -9.66
N GLY A 118 13.37 4.33 -10.12
CA GLY A 118 14.21 3.32 -9.46
C GLY A 118 13.67 2.82 -8.11
N TRP A 119 12.50 3.28 -7.67
CA TRP A 119 11.89 2.91 -6.40
C TRP A 119 10.63 2.03 -6.61
N PRO A 120 10.25 1.20 -5.63
CA PRO A 120 8.93 0.56 -5.62
C PRO A 120 7.80 1.60 -5.65
N ALA A 121 6.57 1.16 -5.95
CA ALA A 121 5.39 2.01 -5.98
C ALA A 121 5.00 2.49 -4.57
N THR A 122 5.65 3.55 -4.08
CA THR A 122 5.43 4.13 -2.75
C THR A 122 5.16 5.63 -2.83
N MET A 123 4.72 6.22 -1.72
CA MET A 123 4.53 7.68 -1.62
C MET A 123 5.85 8.45 -1.82
N GLU A 124 6.97 7.90 -1.33
CA GLU A 124 8.31 8.44 -1.55
C GLU A 124 8.69 8.34 -3.03
N GLY A 125 8.41 7.22 -3.69
CA GLY A 125 8.57 7.04 -5.13
C GLY A 125 7.77 8.07 -5.92
N ALA A 126 6.48 8.27 -5.59
CA ALA A 126 5.64 9.30 -6.21
C ALA A 126 6.22 10.70 -6.02
N THR A 127 6.69 11.01 -4.81
CA THR A 127 7.28 12.31 -4.48
C THR A 127 8.55 12.57 -5.29
N ARG A 128 9.44 11.57 -5.37
CA ARG A 128 10.64 11.62 -6.22
C ARG A 128 10.26 11.83 -7.68
N SER A 129 9.27 11.09 -8.19
CA SER A 129 8.78 11.26 -9.56
C SER A 129 8.34 12.70 -9.83
N GLY A 130 7.60 13.31 -8.90
CA GLY A 130 7.18 14.72 -9.00
C GLY A 130 8.36 15.68 -9.09
N TYR A 131 9.39 15.50 -8.24
CA TYR A 131 10.61 16.30 -8.33
C TYR A 131 11.36 16.11 -9.64
N ALA A 132 11.42 14.87 -10.16
CA ALA A 132 12.08 14.57 -11.42
C ALA A 132 11.35 15.22 -12.62
N ALA A 133 10.01 15.19 -12.62
CA ALA A 133 9.19 15.88 -13.61
C ALA A 133 9.39 17.41 -13.55
N ALA A 134 9.38 17.99 -12.36
CA ALA A 134 9.63 19.41 -12.17
C ALA A 134 11.03 19.82 -12.66
N ALA A 135 12.07 19.04 -12.34
CA ALA A 135 13.43 19.29 -12.80
C ALA A 135 13.57 19.19 -14.32
N ALA A 136 12.84 18.25 -14.95
CA ALA A 136 12.79 18.14 -16.42
C ALA A 136 12.13 19.36 -17.08
N ILE A 137 11.15 19.99 -16.42
CA ILE A 137 10.49 21.22 -16.91
C ILE A 137 11.39 22.44 -16.76
N THR A 138 12.00 22.62 -15.58
CA THR A 138 12.69 23.86 -15.22
C THR A 138 14.18 23.85 -15.56
N GLY A 139 14.76 22.68 -15.86
CA GLY A 139 16.21 22.48 -15.98
C GLY A 139 16.97 22.70 -14.67
N SER A 140 16.29 22.77 -13.53
CA SER A 140 16.87 23.05 -12.21
C SER A 140 16.14 22.31 -11.09
N GLY A 141 16.85 22.04 -9.98
CA GLY A 141 16.37 21.13 -8.94
C GLY A 141 16.91 19.72 -9.13
N GLY A 142 16.60 18.83 -8.20
CA GLY A 142 17.15 17.48 -8.23
C GLY A 142 16.58 16.60 -7.12
N LEU A 143 16.74 15.29 -7.30
CA LEU A 143 16.38 14.31 -6.29
C LEU A 143 17.37 14.38 -5.14
N VAL A 144 16.86 14.23 -3.92
CA VAL A 144 17.71 13.88 -2.78
C VAL A 144 18.36 12.53 -3.11
N ALA A 145 19.70 12.49 -3.07
CA ALA A 145 20.44 11.28 -3.36
C ALA A 145 20.06 10.16 -2.37
N ASP A 146 20.01 8.93 -2.88
CA ASP A 146 19.76 7.76 -2.04
C ASP A 146 20.91 7.55 -1.07
N VAL A 147 20.61 6.96 0.09
CA VAL A 147 21.65 6.58 1.05
C VAL A 147 22.54 5.53 0.38
N PRO A 148 23.87 5.74 0.32
CA PRO A 148 24.75 4.80 -0.36
C PRO A 148 24.70 3.43 0.34
N PRO A 149 24.72 2.32 -0.43
CA PRO A 149 24.69 0.99 0.15
C PRO A 149 25.90 0.79 1.07
N GLY A 150 25.64 0.14 2.20
CA GLY A 150 26.66 -0.20 3.19
C GLY A 150 27.78 -1.06 2.57
N ARG A 151 28.98 -1.02 3.19
CA ARG A 151 30.18 -1.71 2.67
C ARG A 151 29.96 -3.19 2.37
N LEU A 152 29.22 -3.90 3.23
CA LEU A 152 28.89 -5.32 3.06
C LEU A 152 27.96 -5.57 1.87
N ALA A 153 26.90 -4.76 1.71
CA ALA A 153 25.99 -4.88 0.57
C ALA A 153 26.73 -4.64 -0.76
N ARG A 154 27.61 -3.64 -0.77
CA ARG A 154 28.47 -3.34 -1.94
C ARG A 154 29.43 -4.48 -2.26
N TRP A 155 30.06 -5.08 -1.24
CA TRP A 155 30.93 -6.26 -1.41
C TRP A 155 30.15 -7.46 -1.96
N ALA A 156 28.89 -7.63 -1.55
CA ALA A 156 28.00 -8.67 -2.06
C ALA A 156 27.40 -8.37 -3.45
N GLY A 157 27.75 -7.25 -4.08
CA GLY A 157 27.24 -6.86 -5.40
C GLY A 157 25.78 -6.38 -5.40
N LEU A 158 25.20 -6.11 -4.23
CA LEU A 158 23.87 -5.52 -4.12
C LEU A 158 23.98 -4.02 -4.40
N ARG A 159 23.14 -3.53 -5.31
CA ARG A 159 23.00 -2.11 -5.65
C ARG A 159 21.76 -1.54 -4.99
#